data_AF-A0A1W9RX00-F1
#
_entry.id   AF-A0A1W9RX00-F1
#
_cell.length_a   1.000
_cell.length_b   1.000
_cell.length_c   1.000
_cell.angle_alpha   90.00
_cell.angle_beta   90.00
_cell.angle_gamma   90.00
#
_symmetry.space_group_name_H-M   'P 1'
#
loop_
_entity.id
_entity.type
_entity.pdbx_description
1 polymer ?
#
loop_
_entity_poly.entity_id
_entity_poly.type
_entity_poly.pdbx_seq_one_letter_code
_entity_poly.pdbx_strand_id
1 'polypeptide(L)'
;DAGAVKDIIAYRNKEKGLRFIYVSPKIPSVPIVARKEADPKMIAQVKTGLLKLNPADEQNRKIMNNWDEEFRYGFVEARDSDYDSIRQLIHWIHEQEKKRFK
;
A
#
# COMPACT_ATOMS: atom_id res chain seq x y z
N ASP A 1 23.87 13.42 -7.19
CA ASP A 1 22.60 13.67 -6.46
C ASP A 1 21.87 12.37 -6.14
N ALA A 2 20.90 12.40 -5.23
CA ALA A 2 20.09 11.25 -4.81
C ALA A 2 18.63 11.67 -4.51
N GLY A 3 17.70 10.72 -4.60
CA GLY A 3 16.27 10.91 -4.29
C GLY A 3 15.64 9.64 -3.75
N ALA A 4 14.38 9.72 -3.28
CA ALA A 4 13.63 8.61 -2.73
C ALA A 4 12.32 8.40 -3.50
N VAL A 5 12.00 7.15 -3.83
CA VAL A 5 10.77 6.74 -4.53
C VAL A 5 10.29 5.39 -3.97
N LYS A 6 9.03 5.03 -4.23
CA LYS A 6 8.52 3.67 -3.98
C LYS A 6 9.38 2.64 -4.74
N ASP A 7 9.52 1.46 -4.16
CA ASP A 7 10.25 0.34 -4.74
C ASP A 7 9.77 0.00 -6.16
N ILE A 8 8.46 -0.04 -6.40
CA ILE A 8 7.88 -0.29 -7.72
C ILE A 8 8.33 0.71 -8.80
N ILE A 9 8.49 1.98 -8.42
CA ILE A 9 8.98 3.04 -9.31
C ILE A 9 10.48 2.89 -9.53
N ALA A 10 11.23 2.53 -8.49
CA ALA A 10 12.66 2.26 -8.58
C ALA A 10 12.94 1.09 -9.54
N TYR A 11 12.24 -0.04 -9.39
CA TYR A 11 12.39 -1.21 -10.25
C TYR A 11 12.02 -0.93 -11.70
N ARG A 12 10.91 -0.23 -11.97
CA ARG A 12 10.49 0.16 -13.34
C ARG A 12 11.50 1.05 -14.07
N ASN A 13 12.35 1.78 -13.36
CA ASN A 13 13.33 2.70 -13.95
C ASN A 13 14.78 2.23 -13.76
N LYS A 14 14.99 1.03 -13.21
CA LYS A 14 16.33 0.44 -13.03
C LYS A 14 17.08 0.33 -14.36
N GLU A 15 16.38 -0.11 -15.41
CA GLU A 15 16.94 -0.25 -16.76
C GLU A 15 17.25 1.11 -17.44
N LYS A 16 16.69 2.21 -16.92
CA LYS A 16 16.98 3.58 -17.38
C LYS A 16 18.19 4.20 -16.69
N GLY A 17 18.97 3.40 -15.94
CA GLY A 17 20.21 3.83 -15.29
C GLY A 17 20.06 4.23 -13.81
N LEU A 18 18.89 4.03 -13.18
CA LEU A 18 18.77 4.23 -11.74
C LEU A 18 19.58 3.17 -10.97
N ARG A 19 20.41 3.63 -10.03
CA ARG A 19 21.18 2.79 -9.11
C ARG A 19 20.59 2.84 -7.71
N PHE A 20 20.37 1.69 -7.09
CA PHE A 20 19.87 1.61 -5.73
C PHE A 20 21.05 1.71 -4.76
N ILE A 21 20.98 2.67 -3.84
CA ILE A 21 22.03 2.92 -2.84
C ILE A 21 21.56 2.61 -1.41
N TYR A 22 20.25 2.55 -1.19
CA TYR A 22 19.62 2.24 0.09
C TYR A 22 18.18 1.77 -0.13
N VAL A 23 17.70 0.87 0.73
CA VAL A 23 16.30 0.41 0.77
C VAL A 23 15.81 0.56 2.20
N SER A 24 14.71 1.28 2.41
CA SER A 24 14.13 1.45 3.74
C SER A 24 13.51 0.14 4.25
N PRO A 25 13.29 0.02 5.58
CA PRO A 25 12.37 -0.99 6.09
C PRO A 25 11.02 -0.95 5.37
N LYS A 26 10.38 -2.11 5.25
CA LYS A 26 9.05 -2.23 4.65
C LYS A 26 8.03 -1.50 5.51
N ILE A 27 7.05 -0.89 4.85
CA ILE A 27 5.85 -0.35 5.47
C ILE A 27 4.62 -1.09 4.95
N PRO A 28 3.49 -1.09 5.68
CA PRO A 28 2.23 -1.61 5.18
C PRO A 28 1.84 -1.00 3.84
N SER A 29 1.20 -1.80 2.97
CA SER A 29 0.61 -1.32 1.71
C SER A 29 -0.52 -0.32 1.97
N VAL A 30 -0.87 0.48 0.97
CA VAL A 30 -1.97 1.45 1.07
C VAL A 30 -3.29 0.70 1.32
N PRO A 31 -4.10 1.08 2.34
CA PRO A 31 -5.39 0.44 2.59
C PRO A 31 -6.44 0.85 1.57
N ILE A 32 -7.40 -0.06 1.30
CA ILE A 32 -8.71 0.34 0.79
C ILE A 32 -9.55 0.80 1.97
N VAL A 33 -10.05 2.03 1.91
CA VAL A 33 -10.88 2.63 2.97
C VAL A 33 -12.28 2.93 2.45
N ALA A 34 -13.26 2.84 3.34
CA ALA A 34 -14.63 3.26 3.07
C ALA A 34 -14.94 4.54 3.84
N ARG A 35 -15.85 5.36 3.31
CA ARG A 35 -16.37 6.52 4.05
C ARG A 35 -17.15 6.04 5.26
N LYS A 36 -17.09 6.80 6.36
CA LYS A 36 -17.72 6.45 7.64
C LYS A 36 -19.24 6.25 7.51
N GLU A 37 -19.89 7.01 6.64
CA GLU A 37 -21.34 7.01 6.44
C GLU A 37 -21.79 6.08 5.29
N ALA A 38 -20.87 5.33 4.68
CA ALA A 38 -21.22 4.40 3.61
C ALA A 38 -22.05 3.23 4.17
N ASP A 39 -23.01 2.74 3.36
CA ASP A 39 -23.89 1.63 3.74
C ASP A 39 -23.07 0.40 4.19
N PRO A 40 -23.21 -0.06 5.45
CA PRO A 40 -22.50 -1.23 5.97
C PRO A 40 -22.71 -2.49 5.14
N LYS A 41 -23.89 -2.67 4.54
CA LYS A 41 -24.20 -3.82 3.68
C LYS A 41 -23.36 -3.78 2.41
N MET A 42 -23.25 -2.62 1.78
CA MET A 42 -22.40 -2.43 0.60
C MET A 42 -20.93 -2.66 0.95
N ILE A 43 -20.44 -2.12 2.08
CA ILE A 43 -19.06 -2.35 2.54
C ILE A 43 -18.79 -3.86 2.68
N ALA A 44 -19.67 -4.60 3.34
CA ALA A 44 -19.52 -6.04 3.55
C ALA A 44 -19.51 -6.83 2.24
N GLN A 45 -20.36 -6.46 1.28
CA GLN A 45 -20.42 -7.10 -0.04
C GLN A 45 -19.15 -6.85 -0.86
N VAL A 46 -18.69 -5.59 -0.92
CA VAL A 46 -17.46 -5.23 -1.63
C VAL A 46 -16.25 -5.92 -1.00
N LYS A 47 -16.12 -5.86 0.32
CA LYS A 47 -15.06 -6.54 1.07
C LYS A 47 -15.04 -8.04 0.78
N THR A 48 -16.19 -8.70 0.84
CA THR A 48 -16.33 -10.12 0.54
C THR A 48 -15.92 -10.42 -0.91
N GLY A 49 -16.31 -9.57 -1.87
CA GLY A 49 -15.93 -9.71 -3.27
C GLY A 49 -14.41 -9.63 -3.48
N LEU A 50 -13.77 -8.62 -2.89
CA LEU A 50 -12.32 -8.43 -2.98
C LEU A 50 -11.55 -9.59 -2.34
N LEU A 51 -11.96 -10.07 -1.16
CA LEU A 51 -11.30 -11.16 -0.44
C LEU A 51 -11.48 -12.54 -1.10
N LYS A 52 -12.45 -12.70 -2.00
CA LYS A 52 -12.65 -13.94 -2.77
C LYS A 52 -11.70 -14.08 -3.96
N LEU A 53 -11.02 -13.01 -4.35
CA LEU A 53 -10.06 -13.03 -5.44
C LEU A 53 -8.80 -13.81 -5.01
N ASN A 54 -8.60 -14.97 -5.62
CA ASN A 54 -7.46 -15.84 -5.34
C ASN A 54 -6.41 -15.72 -6.46
N PRO A 55 -5.21 -15.17 -6.22
CA PRO A 55 -4.15 -15.07 -7.23
C PRO A 55 -3.60 -16.44 -7.69
N ALA A 56 -3.84 -17.52 -6.95
CA ALA A 56 -3.49 -18.87 -7.38
C ALA A 56 -4.46 -19.44 -8.42
N ASP A 57 -5.67 -18.88 -8.54
CA ASP A 57 -6.67 -19.28 -9.53
C ASP A 57 -6.47 -18.54 -10.88
N GLU A 58 -6.50 -19.27 -11.99
CA GLU A 58 -6.24 -18.71 -13.32
C GLU A 58 -7.32 -17.71 -13.78
N GLN A 59 -8.59 -17.98 -13.48
CA GLN A 59 -9.67 -17.09 -13.87
C GLN A 59 -9.60 -15.77 -13.09
N ASN A 60 -9.34 -15.85 -11.79
CA ASN A 60 -9.12 -14.67 -10.95
C ASN A 60 -7.90 -13.86 -11.40
N ARG A 61 -6.79 -14.53 -11.78
CA ARG A 61 -5.63 -13.83 -12.37
C ARG A 61 -6.01 -13.09 -13.64
N LYS A 62 -6.83 -13.66 -14.53
CA LYS A 62 -7.27 -12.98 -15.76
C LYS A 62 -8.08 -11.72 -15.46
N ILE A 63 -8.94 -11.76 -14.45
CA ILE A 63 -9.71 -10.58 -13.99
C ILE A 63 -8.76 -9.48 -13.49
N MET A 64 -7.80 -9.85 -12.65
CA MET A 64 -6.88 -8.92 -11.99
C MET A 64 -5.70 -8.47 -12.85
N ASN A 65 -5.43 -9.13 -13.98
CA ASN A 65 -4.20 -8.93 -14.76
C ASN A 65 -4.00 -7.49 -15.26
N ASN A 66 -5.11 -6.80 -15.54
CA ASN A 66 -5.11 -5.44 -16.07
C ASN A 66 -5.30 -4.38 -14.98
N TRP A 67 -5.27 -4.78 -13.70
CA TRP A 67 -5.34 -3.83 -12.57
C TRP A 67 -3.96 -3.25 -12.30
N ASP A 68 -3.91 -2.22 -11.45
CA ASP A 68 -2.64 -1.69 -10.97
C ASP A 68 -1.79 -2.80 -10.33
N GLU A 69 -0.45 -2.69 -10.45
CA GLU A 69 0.48 -3.66 -9.89
C GLU A 69 0.31 -3.83 -8.38
N GLU A 70 -0.17 -2.80 -7.67
CA GLU A 70 -0.49 -2.87 -6.23
C GLU A 70 -1.72 -3.77 -5.93
N PHE A 71 -2.61 -4.01 -6.90
CA PHE A 71 -3.88 -4.73 -6.69
C PHE A 71 -4.00 -6.06 -7.44
N ARG A 72 -3.14 -6.32 -8.42
CA ARG A 72 -3.24 -7.49 -9.30
C ARG A 72 -2.99 -8.85 -8.63
N TYR A 73 -2.60 -8.85 -7.35
CA TYR A 73 -2.26 -10.04 -6.56
C TYR A 73 -3.30 -10.39 -5.49
N GLY A 74 -4.48 -9.79 -5.54
CA GLY A 74 -5.56 -10.05 -4.59
C GLY A 74 -5.48 -9.20 -3.33
N PHE A 75 -6.34 -9.51 -2.37
CA PHE A 75 -6.55 -8.72 -1.16
C PHE A 75 -6.53 -9.60 0.08
N VAL A 76 -6.11 -9.01 1.19
CA VAL A 76 -6.15 -9.65 2.51
C VAL A 76 -6.90 -8.75 3.48
N GLU A 77 -7.39 -9.36 4.56
CA GLU A 77 -8.01 -8.63 5.66
C GLU A 77 -6.99 -7.66 6.27
N ALA A 78 -7.36 -6.38 6.38
CA ALA A 78 -6.58 -5.38 7.07
C ALA A 78 -7.19 -5.07 8.44
N ARG A 79 -6.35 -5.02 9.46
CA ARG A 79 -6.70 -4.55 10.80
C ARG A 79 -6.18 -3.14 10.98
N ASP A 80 -6.86 -2.36 11.82
CA ASP A 80 -6.40 -1.00 12.14
C ASP A 80 -4.96 -1.02 12.72
N SER A 81 -4.64 -2.00 13.57
CA SER A 81 -3.31 -2.17 14.17
C SER A 81 -2.20 -2.48 13.16
N ASP A 82 -2.52 -2.95 11.96
CA ASP A 82 -1.49 -3.17 10.91
C ASP A 82 -0.79 -1.85 10.54
N TYR A 83 -1.44 -0.71 10.82
CA TYR A 83 -0.95 0.65 10.51
C TYR A 83 -0.35 1.39 11.72
N ASP A 84 -0.18 0.72 12.86
CA ASP A 84 0.40 1.35 14.06
C ASP A 84 1.81 1.90 13.82
N SER A 85 2.63 1.15 13.07
CA SER A 85 3.98 1.59 12.69
C SER A 85 3.99 2.90 11.89
N ILE A 86 3.01 3.08 11.01
CA ILE A 86 2.84 4.31 10.23
C ILE A 86 2.42 5.46 11.13
N ARG A 87 1.48 5.23 12.06
CA ARG A 87 1.07 6.25 13.03
C ARG A 87 2.25 6.72 13.89
N GLN A 88 3.07 5.78 14.38
CA GLN A 88 4.28 6.08 15.13
C GLN A 88 5.27 6.91 14.31
N LEU A 89 5.48 6.55 13.03
CA LEU A 89 6.36 7.30 12.13
C LEU A 89 5.85 8.74 11.91
N ILE A 90 4.56 8.94 11.66
CA ILE A 90 3.97 10.27 11.48
C ILE A 90 4.13 11.11 12.76
N HIS A 91 3.85 10.53 13.93
CA HIS A 91 4.08 11.19 15.21
C HIS A 91 5.54 11.60 15.40
N TRP A 92 6.48 10.70 15.09
CA TRP A 92 7.90 10.98 15.18
C TRP A 92 8.30 12.14 14.26
N ILE A 93 7.86 12.14 12.99
CA ILE A 93 8.13 13.21 12.02
C ILE A 93 7.65 14.56 12.57
N HIS A 94 6.41 14.60 13.06
CA HIS A 94 5.80 15.82 13.58
C HIS A 94 6.58 16.39 14.77
N GLU A 95 7.09 15.54 15.66
CA GLU A 95 7.92 15.97 16.79
C GLU A 95 9.31 16.47 16.36
N GLN A 96 9.91 15.89 15.30
CA GLN A 96 11.16 16.41 14.75
C GLN A 96 10.97 17.78 14.10
N GLU A 97 9.87 17.99 13.36
CA GLU A 97 9.57 19.29 12.74
C GLU A 97 9.40 20.39 13.79
N LYS A 98 8.66 20.13 14.87
CA LYS A 98 8.52 21.08 15.99
C LYS A 98 9.86 21.49 16.60
N LYS A 99 10.80 20.55 16.73
CA LYS A 99 12.13 20.82 17.29
C LYS A 99 13.02 21.62 16.33
N ARG A 100 12.85 21.44 15.02
CA ARG A 100 13.65 22.13 14.00
C ARG A 100 13.31 23.61 13.85
N PHE A 101 12.09 24.01 14.20
CA PHE A 101 11.60 25.39 14.11
C PHE A 101 11.45 26.08 15.49
N LYS A 102 12.06 25.52 16.53
CA LYS A 102 12.29 26.16 17.83
C LYS A 102 13.76 26.53 17.95
#